data_AF-A0A7K3NNB4-F1
#
_entry.id   AF-A0A7K3NNB4-F1
#
_cell.length_a   1.000
_cell.length_b   1.000
_cell.length_c   1.000
_cell.angle_alpha   90.00
_cell.angle_beta   90.00
_cell.angle_gamma   90.00
#
_symmetry.space_group_name_H-M   'P 1'
#
loop_
_entity.id
_entity.type
_entity.pdbx_description
1 polymer ?
#
loop_
_entity_poly.entity_id
_entity_poly.type
_entity_poly.pdbx_seq_one_letter_code
_entity_poly.pdbx_strand_id
1 'polypeptide(L)'
;MRKMITCGAAAILALLAVVSCAKTDPRMTLGDFMSFCVSDASDNCRDVCDEFAGVFVVTYPTSAECRLACDKVERNLTSANISGDACESSIGRAADLCAQYCDKNK
;
A
#
# COMPACT_ATOMS: atom_id res chain seq x y z
N MET A 1 -20.28 -16.63 49.31
CA MET A 1 -19.04 -16.48 50.12
C MET A 1 -18.49 -15.07 49.88
N ARG A 2 -18.12 -14.37 50.96
CA ARG A 2 -17.64 -12.98 51.02
C ARG A 2 -16.35 -12.81 50.18
N LYS A 3 -16.12 -11.71 49.47
CA LYS A 3 -15.65 -10.43 50.05
C LYS A 3 -16.12 -9.24 49.20
N MET A 4 -16.92 -8.39 49.82
CA MET A 4 -17.04 -6.97 49.52
C MET A 4 -15.75 -6.29 50.01
N ILE A 5 -15.13 -5.46 49.17
CA ILE A 5 -14.22 -4.40 49.60
C ILE A 5 -14.77 -3.12 48.95
N THR A 6 -15.53 -2.37 49.72
CA THR A 6 -15.93 -1.00 49.42
C THR A 6 -15.19 -0.04 50.34
N CYS A 7 -15.02 1.17 49.82
CA CYS A 7 -14.67 2.44 50.47
C CYS A 7 -13.19 2.83 50.59
N GLY A 8 -12.86 3.85 49.79
CA GLY A 8 -11.70 4.72 49.91
C GLY A 8 -11.73 5.75 48.79
N ALA A 9 -12.68 6.69 48.86
CA ALA A 9 -13.01 7.67 47.83
C ALA A 9 -11.87 8.65 47.50
N ALA A 10 -11.71 8.96 46.22
CA ALA A 10 -11.54 10.33 45.75
C ALA A 10 -11.92 10.37 44.26
N ALA A 11 -13.03 11.05 43.98
CA ALA A 11 -13.48 11.41 42.65
C ALA A 11 -12.37 12.12 41.86
N ILE A 12 -12.32 11.94 40.54
CA ILE A 12 -12.11 13.01 39.54
C ILE A 12 -12.33 12.43 38.13
N LEU A 13 -13.37 12.97 37.50
CA LEU A 13 -13.56 13.19 36.06
C LEU A 13 -13.68 11.97 35.13
N ALA A 14 -14.94 11.74 34.77
CA ALA A 14 -15.33 11.27 33.44
C ALA A 14 -14.56 12.00 32.33
N LEU A 15 -14.04 11.25 31.36
CA LEU A 15 -14.00 11.53 29.91
C LEU A 15 -13.00 10.57 29.25
N LEU A 16 -13.26 10.25 27.97
CA LEU A 16 -12.45 9.47 27.04
C LEU A 16 -12.80 7.96 27.04
N ALA A 17 -13.95 7.58 26.48
CA ALA A 17 -14.18 7.47 25.04
C ALA A 17 -13.30 6.40 24.38
N VAL A 18 -13.93 5.25 24.08
CA VAL A 18 -13.72 4.44 22.87
C VAL A 18 -12.26 4.08 22.54
N VAL A 19 -11.63 3.19 23.32
CA VAL A 19 -10.52 2.39 22.78
C VAL A 19 -11.11 1.16 22.09
N SER A 20 -11.84 1.39 21.01
CA SER A 20 -12.32 0.31 20.14
C SER A 20 -11.77 0.53 18.74
N CYS A 21 -10.96 -0.43 18.31
CA CYS A 21 -10.68 -0.78 16.93
C CYS A 21 -10.20 0.33 15.99
N ALA A 22 -8.91 0.65 16.03
CA ALA A 22 -8.20 1.05 14.82
C ALA A 22 -7.18 -0.04 14.49
N LYS A 23 -7.64 -1.11 13.84
CA LYS A 23 -6.74 -1.97 13.07
C LYS A 23 -6.39 -1.17 11.82
N THR A 24 -5.48 -0.21 11.96
CA THR A 24 -4.96 0.55 10.84
C THR A 24 -4.22 -0.44 9.97
N ASP A 25 -4.85 -0.94 8.90
CA ASP A 25 -4.10 -1.60 7.83
C ASP A 25 -3.17 -0.52 7.26
N PRO A 26 -1.85 -0.66 7.42
CA PRO A 26 -0.93 0.41 7.04
C PRO A 26 -1.06 0.64 5.53
N ARG A 27 -1.44 1.87 5.20
CA ARG A 27 -1.38 2.41 3.83
C ARG A 27 0.02 2.15 3.26
N MET A 28 0.09 1.59 2.06
CA MET A 28 1.35 1.49 1.34
C MET A 28 1.75 2.89 0.86
N THR A 29 2.95 3.35 1.23
CA THR A 29 3.50 4.61 0.73
C THR A 29 4.27 4.39 -0.58
N LEU A 30 4.58 5.47 -1.30
CA LEU A 30 5.48 5.39 -2.46
C LEU A 30 6.88 4.87 -2.06
N GLY A 31 7.36 5.23 -0.86
CA GLY A 31 8.64 4.73 -0.35
C GLY A 31 8.61 3.21 -0.14
N ASP A 32 7.52 2.68 0.42
CA ASP A 32 7.34 1.24 0.59
C ASP A 32 7.29 0.53 -0.77
N PHE A 33 6.52 1.07 -1.72
CA PHE A 33 6.47 0.55 -3.08
C PHE A 33 7.85 0.49 -3.72
N MET A 34 8.60 1.60 -3.72
CA MET A 34 9.93 1.67 -4.33
C MET A 34 10.89 0.69 -3.64
N SER A 35 10.82 0.57 -2.32
CA SER A 35 11.64 -0.38 -1.58
C SER A 35 11.36 -1.82 -1.98
N PHE A 36 10.08 -2.22 -2.07
CA PHE A 36 9.71 -3.59 -2.44
C PHE A 36 9.98 -3.90 -3.90
N CYS A 37 9.62 -2.96 -4.79
CA CYS A 37 9.79 -3.15 -6.23
C CYS A 37 11.27 -3.26 -6.60
N VAL A 38 12.11 -2.35 -6.11
CA VAL A 38 13.55 -2.33 -6.44
C VAL A 38 14.30 -3.48 -5.77
N SER A 39 13.87 -3.95 -4.59
CA SER A 39 14.48 -5.11 -3.92
C SER A 39 14.28 -6.41 -4.71
N ASP A 40 13.18 -6.53 -5.45
CA ASP A 40 12.85 -7.72 -6.25
C ASP A 40 13.28 -7.57 -7.73
N ALA A 41 13.69 -6.38 -8.16
CA ALA A 41 14.09 -6.09 -9.54
C ALA A 41 15.60 -6.32 -9.77
N SER A 42 15.94 -6.95 -10.90
CA SER A 42 17.31 -6.95 -11.41
C SER A 42 17.75 -5.53 -11.79
N ASP A 43 19.07 -5.27 -11.79
CA ASP A 43 19.59 -3.90 -12.04
C ASP A 43 19.14 -3.30 -13.38
N ASN A 44 19.00 -4.12 -14.42
CA ASN A 44 18.51 -3.74 -15.74
C ASN A 44 16.98 -3.52 -15.81
N CYS A 45 16.24 -3.88 -14.76
CA CYS A 45 14.78 -3.78 -14.71
C CYS A 45 14.29 -2.76 -13.67
N ARG A 46 15.19 -2.00 -13.02
CA ARG A 46 14.81 -1.02 -11.99
C ARG A 46 13.89 0.08 -12.51
N ASP A 47 14.09 0.49 -13.76
CA ASP A 47 13.28 1.54 -14.41
C ASP A 47 11.80 1.16 -14.51
N VAL A 48 11.46 -0.13 -14.48
CA VAL A 48 10.07 -0.61 -14.38
C VAL A 48 9.40 -0.03 -13.13
N CYS A 49 10.10 0.05 -12.00
CA CYS A 49 9.53 0.57 -10.76
C CYS A 49 9.20 2.07 -10.88
N ASP A 50 10.05 2.85 -11.55
CA ASP A 50 9.84 4.28 -11.74
C ASP A 50 8.61 4.57 -12.62
N GLU A 51 8.35 3.74 -13.63
CA GLU A 51 7.17 3.84 -14.49
C GLU A 51 5.87 3.67 -13.70
N PHE A 52 5.84 2.76 -12.73
CA PHE A 52 4.69 2.59 -11.84
C PHE A 52 4.59 3.68 -10.75
N ALA A 53 5.71 4.28 -10.33
CA ALA A 53 5.70 5.38 -9.36
C ALA A 53 4.85 6.58 -9.82
N GLY A 54 4.71 6.77 -11.14
CA GLY A 54 3.82 7.77 -11.73
C GLY A 54 2.33 7.62 -11.32
N VAL A 55 1.89 6.42 -10.96
CA VAL A 55 0.52 6.18 -10.46
C VAL A 55 0.35 6.74 -9.04
N PHE A 56 1.42 6.74 -8.23
CA PHE A 56 1.36 7.15 -6.83
C PHE A 56 1.27 8.66 -6.65
N VAL A 57 1.71 9.44 -7.64
CA VAL A 57 1.62 10.91 -7.61
C VAL A 57 0.26 11.43 -8.09
N VAL A 58 -0.58 10.57 -8.65
CA VAL A 58 -1.92 10.92 -9.13
C VAL A 58 -2.97 10.55 -8.06
N THR A 59 -3.97 11.41 -7.89
CA THR A 59 -5.12 11.10 -7.02
C THR A 59 -6.25 10.51 -7.85
N TYR A 60 -6.52 9.22 -7.63
CA TYR A 60 -7.68 8.53 -8.20
C TYR A 60 -8.88 8.58 -7.25
N PRO A 61 -10.11 8.82 -7.75
CA PRO A 61 -11.33 8.78 -6.95
C PRO A 61 -11.68 7.39 -6.40
N THR A 62 -11.31 6.32 -7.11
CA THR A 62 -11.63 4.94 -6.73
C THR A 62 -10.44 4.00 -6.89
N SER A 63 -10.45 2.86 -6.18
CA SER A 63 -9.48 1.78 -6.36
C SER A 63 -9.52 1.17 -7.76
N ALA A 64 -10.69 1.10 -8.39
CA ALA A 64 -10.85 0.62 -9.77
C ALA A 64 -10.12 1.51 -10.78
N GLU A 65 -10.27 2.84 -10.68
CA GLU A 65 -9.56 3.78 -11.56
C GLU A 65 -8.04 3.76 -11.33
N CYS A 66 -7.62 3.59 -10.08
CA CYS A 66 -6.21 3.42 -9.73
C CYS A 66 -5.63 2.15 -10.36
N ARG A 67 -6.32 1.00 -10.24
CA ARG A 67 -5.91 -0.27 -10.85
C ARG A 67 -5.82 -0.17 -12.36
N LEU A 68 -6.80 0.48 -13.02
CA LEU A 68 -6.75 0.70 -14.46
C LEU A 68 -5.52 1.50 -14.91
N ALA A 69 -5.02 2.41 -14.07
CA ALA A 69 -3.79 3.12 -14.33
C ALA A 69 -2.56 2.22 -14.19
N CYS A 70 -2.49 1.37 -13.15
CA CYS A 70 -1.46 0.33 -13.01
C CYS A 70 -1.45 -0.60 -14.24
N ASP A 71 -2.61 -1.15 -14.64
CA ASP A 71 -2.71 -2.06 -15.78
C ASP A 71 -2.30 -1.36 -17.09
N LYS A 72 -2.52 -0.05 -17.20
CA LYS A 72 -2.08 0.73 -18.37
C LYS A 72 -0.57 0.81 -18.43
N VAL A 73 0.10 1.05 -17.30
CA VAL A 73 1.57 1.05 -17.23
C VAL A 73 2.10 -0.34 -17.58
N GLU A 74 1.55 -1.40 -16.98
CA GLU A 74 1.94 -2.79 -17.26
C GLU A 74 1.85 -3.15 -18.75
N ARG A 75 0.71 -2.83 -19.38
CA ARG A 75 0.52 -3.06 -20.83
C ARG A 75 1.48 -2.25 -21.66
N ASN A 76 1.73 -0.99 -21.29
CA ASN A 76 2.67 -0.15 -22.01
C ASN A 76 4.08 -0.75 -21.95
N LEU A 77 4.56 -1.16 -20.79
CA LEU A 77 5.89 -1.75 -20.62
C LEU A 77 6.04 -3.09 -21.36
N THR A 78 5.00 -3.93 -21.28
CA THR A 78 4.95 -5.20 -22.02
C THR A 78 4.95 -4.97 -23.53
N SER A 79 4.18 -3.97 -24.02
CA SER A 79 4.09 -3.65 -25.45
C SER A 79 5.32 -2.91 -26.01
N ALA A 80 6.01 -2.14 -25.17
CA ALA A 80 7.24 -1.44 -25.50
C ALA A 80 8.43 -2.39 -25.64
N ASN A 81 8.24 -3.68 -25.36
CA ASN A 81 9.25 -4.72 -25.52
C ASN A 81 10.50 -4.47 -24.66
N ILE A 82 10.33 -3.90 -23.46
CA ILE A 82 11.35 -3.97 -22.39
C ILE A 82 11.68 -5.45 -22.06
N SER A 83 10.83 -6.38 -22.53
CA SER A 83 11.03 -7.82 -22.67
C SER A 83 12.33 -8.23 -23.38
N GLY A 84 13.00 -7.35 -24.11
CA GLY A 84 14.35 -7.61 -24.66
C GLY A 84 15.39 -7.96 -23.57
N ASP A 85 15.16 -7.50 -22.34
CA ASP A 85 16.02 -7.71 -21.17
C ASP A 85 15.39 -8.65 -20.11
N ALA A 86 14.31 -9.39 -20.47
CA ALA A 86 13.61 -10.35 -19.61
C ALA A 86 13.03 -9.77 -18.30
N CYS A 87 12.54 -8.52 -18.32
CA CYS A 87 11.94 -7.85 -17.15
C CYS A 87 10.47 -8.20 -16.85
N GLU A 88 9.89 -9.18 -17.55
CA GLU A 88 8.46 -9.54 -17.42
C GLU A 88 8.05 -9.87 -15.98
N SER A 89 8.91 -10.56 -15.23
CA SER A 89 8.67 -10.88 -13.82
C SER A 89 8.64 -9.62 -12.94
N SER A 90 9.56 -8.68 -13.17
CA SER A 90 9.59 -7.40 -12.47
C SER A 90 8.39 -6.52 -12.84
N ILE A 91 7.95 -6.54 -14.10
CA ILE A 91 6.74 -5.84 -14.56
C ILE A 91 5.50 -6.38 -13.84
N GLY A 92 5.28 -7.69 -13.84
CA GLY A 92 4.15 -8.31 -13.15
C GLY A 92 4.17 -8.04 -11.64
N ARG A 93 5.34 -8.12 -11.01
CA ARG A 93 5.52 -7.83 -9.59
C ARG A 93 5.22 -6.37 -9.25
N ALA A 94 5.70 -5.43 -10.06
CA ALA A 94 5.42 -4.01 -9.89
C ALA A 94 3.94 -3.70 -10.08
N ALA A 95 3.27 -4.34 -11.04
CA ALA A 95 1.83 -4.26 -11.24
C ALA A 95 1.05 -4.76 -10.00
N ASP A 96 1.43 -5.90 -9.44
CA ASP A 96 0.82 -6.45 -8.22
C ASP A 96 0.98 -5.51 -7.02
N LEU A 97 2.16 -4.91 -6.84
CA LEU A 97 2.41 -3.94 -5.78
C LEU A 97 1.59 -2.65 -6.00
N CYS A 98 1.47 -2.19 -7.24
CA CYS A 98 0.63 -1.05 -7.60
C CYS A 98 -0.86 -1.33 -7.31
N ALA A 99 -1.36 -2.52 -7.65
CA ALA A 99 -2.72 -2.93 -7.33
C ALA A 99 -2.98 -3.00 -5.81
N GLN A 100 -2.03 -3.53 -5.05
CA GLN A 100 -2.09 -3.53 -3.57
C GLN A 100 -2.11 -2.12 -2.99
N TYR A 101 -1.33 -1.19 -3.55
CA TYR A 101 -1.40 0.22 -3.19
C TYR A 101 -2.81 0.77 -3.41
N CYS A 102 -3.39 0.53 -4.60
CA CYS A 102 -4.72 0.98 -4.94
C CYS A 102 -5.78 0.47 -3.96
N ASP A 103 -5.74 -0.81 -3.60
CA ASP A 103 -6.71 -1.40 -2.65
C ASP A 103 -6.61 -0.84 -1.23
N LYS A 104 -5.38 -0.54 -0.79
CA LYS A 104 -5.14 -0.05 0.57
C LYS A 104 -5.35 1.45 0.73
N ASN A 105 -5.32 2.20 -0.36
CA ASN A 105 -5.29 3.66 -0.32
C ASN A 105 -6.49 4.35 -0.98
N LYS A 106 -7.28 3.65 -1.79
CA LYS A 106 -8.40 4.20 -2.58
C LYS A 106 -9.68 3.41 -2.36
#